data_AF-A0A820KPM1-F1
#
_entry.id   AF-A0A820KPM1-F1
#
_cell.length_a   1.000
_cell.length_b   1.000
_cell.length_c   1.000
_cell.angle_alpha   90.00
_cell.angle_beta   90.00
_cell.angle_gamma   90.00
#
_symmetry.space_group_name_H-M   'P 1'
#
loop_
_entity.id
_entity.type
_entity.pdbx_description
1 polymer ?
#
loop_
_entity_poly.entity_id
_entity_poly.type
_entity_poly.pdbx_seq_one_letter_code
_entity_poly.pdbx_strand_id
1 'polypeptide(L)'
;SSGKVAYFTAIFPYIVLLILIIQSATLTGAVDGIKYYIIPNWDLVAKFETWQAAASQVFFSLGLSFGSLMAYSASNKFNNNFFRQMCIVVSCDCFTGIFAGFAVFSTIGFLAAESKETVA
;
A
#
# COMPACT_ATOMS: atom_id res chain seq x y z
N SER A 1 13.03 -21.23 11.82
CA SER A 1 13.13 -19.98 12.60
C SER A 1 12.40 -18.82 11.91
N SER A 2 12.70 -18.54 10.62
CA SER A 2 12.16 -17.40 9.87
C SER A 2 10.62 -17.31 9.78
N GLY A 3 9.92 -18.45 9.69
CA GLY A 3 8.45 -18.44 9.63
C GLY A 3 7.78 -17.84 10.88
N LYS A 4 8.33 -18.05 12.08
CA LYS A 4 7.78 -17.49 13.32
C LYS A 4 7.94 -15.97 13.39
N VAL A 5 9.08 -15.45 12.93
CA VAL A 5 9.35 -14.01 12.84
C VAL A 5 8.50 -13.36 11.76
N ALA A 6 8.24 -14.07 10.65
CA ALA A 6 7.37 -13.61 9.57
C ALA A 6 5.95 -13.31 10.03
N TYR A 7 5.37 -14.12 10.95
CA TYR A 7 4.03 -13.83 11.49
C TYR A 7 3.96 -12.48 12.19
N PHE A 8 4.93 -12.18 13.07
CA PHE A 8 4.94 -10.89 13.77
C PHE A 8 5.17 -9.74 12.79
N THR A 9 6.20 -9.85 11.95
CA THR A 9 6.59 -8.79 11.00
C THR A 9 5.56 -8.55 9.91
N ALA A 10 4.75 -9.54 9.53
CA ALA A 10 3.66 -9.37 8.59
C ALA A 10 2.41 -8.75 9.25
N ILE A 11 2.06 -9.12 10.49
CA ILE A 11 0.80 -8.70 11.13
C ILE A 11 0.95 -7.34 11.82
N PHE A 12 2.08 -7.11 12.49
CA PHE A 12 2.31 -5.90 13.29
C PHE A 12 2.12 -4.59 12.49
N PRO A 13 2.62 -4.46 11.24
CA PRO A 13 2.37 -3.26 10.44
C PRO A 13 0.89 -2.96 10.22
N TYR A 14 0.03 -3.97 10.03
CA TYR A 14 -1.41 -3.73 9.85
C TYR A 14 -2.07 -3.21 11.12
N ILE A 15 -1.63 -3.65 12.30
CA ILE A 15 -2.10 -3.12 13.59
C ILE A 15 -1.72 -1.65 13.71
N VAL A 16 -0.47 -1.30 13.37
CA VAL A 16 0.01 0.09 13.39
C VAL A 16 -0.77 0.96 12.42
N LEU A 17 -0.96 0.51 11.17
CA LEU A 17 -1.77 1.23 10.18
C LEU A 17 -3.20 1.47 10.66
N LEU A 18 -3.83 0.46 11.28
CA LEU A 18 -5.17 0.59 11.84
C LEU A 18 -5.23 1.65 12.96
N ILE A 19 -4.26 1.64 13.88
CA ILE A 19 -4.17 2.64 14.96
C ILE A 19 -3.99 4.04 14.37
N LEU A 20 -3.12 4.21 13.37
CA LEU A 20 -2.88 5.49 12.72
C LEU A 20 -4.13 6.03 12.02
N ILE A 21 -4.89 5.16 11.34
CA ILE A 21 -6.16 5.55 10.70
C ILE A 21 -7.18 6.00 11.75
N ILE A 22 -7.36 5.23 12.83
CA ILE A 22 -8.31 5.59 13.89
C ILE A 22 -7.91 6.90 14.55
N GLN A 23 -6.62 7.08 14.87
CA GLN A 23 -6.11 8.29 15.49
C GLN A 23 -6.29 9.50 14.56
N SER A 24 -5.88 9.39 13.30
CA SER A 24 -6.02 10.47 12.33
C SER A 24 -7.49 10.82 12.04
N ALA A 25 -8.40 9.85 12.03
CA ALA A 25 -9.83 10.11 11.87
C ALA A 25 -10.43 10.95 13.01
N THR A 26 -9.84 10.93 14.22
CA THR A 26 -10.28 11.80 15.33
C THR A 26 -9.74 13.23 15.26
N LEU A 27 -8.78 13.50 14.37
CA LEU A 27 -8.11 14.79 14.24
C LEU A 27 -8.79 15.67 13.17
N THR A 28 -8.83 16.98 13.44
CA THR A 28 -9.42 17.97 12.52
C THR A 28 -8.53 18.14 11.28
N GLY A 29 -9.11 18.08 10.07
CA GLY A 29 -8.37 18.21 8.80
C GLY A 29 -8.04 16.88 8.10
N ALA A 30 -8.15 15.74 8.78
CA ALA A 30 -7.89 14.43 8.17
C ALA A 30 -8.80 14.11 6.97
N VAL A 31 -10.05 14.59 7.02
CA VAL A 31 -11.03 14.41 5.95
C VAL A 31 -10.56 15.05 4.64
N ASP A 32 -9.87 16.20 4.69
CA ASP A 32 -9.42 16.89 3.49
C ASP A 32 -8.24 16.17 2.83
N GLY A 33 -7.36 15.57 3.63
CA GLY A 33 -6.33 14.65 3.13
C GLY A 33 -6.91 13.40 2.46
N ILE A 34 -7.96 12.80 3.05
CA ILE A 34 -8.64 11.65 2.44
C ILE A 34 -9.34 12.05 1.12
N LYS A 35 -9.98 13.22 1.05
CA LYS A 35 -10.58 13.73 -0.19
C LYS A 35 -9.52 13.89 -1.28
N TYR A 36 -8.36 14.48 -0.94
CA TYR A 36 -7.24 14.61 -1.88
C TYR A 36 -6.78 13.25 -2.41
N TYR A 37 -6.75 12.23 -1.56
CA TYR A 37 -6.36 10.88 -1.97
C TYR A 37 -7.36 10.20 -2.93
N ILE A 38 -8.67 10.35 -2.68
CA ILE A 38 -9.71 9.62 -3.43
C ILE A 38 -10.11 10.33 -4.73
N ILE A 39 -10.11 11.67 -4.75
CA ILE A 39 -10.62 12.43 -5.90
C ILE A 39 -9.60 12.34 -7.05
N PRO A 40 -9.94 11.68 -8.17
CA PRO A 40 -9.00 11.48 -9.26
C PRO A 40 -8.86 12.76 -10.10
N ASN A 41 -7.63 13.05 -10.51
CA ASN A 41 -7.36 14.04 -11.56
C ASN A 41 -7.19 13.33 -12.91
N TRP A 42 -8.22 13.42 -13.76
CA TRP A 42 -8.26 12.75 -15.06
C TRP A 42 -7.19 13.22 -16.04
N ASP A 43 -6.75 14.48 -15.94
CA ASP A 43 -5.68 15.02 -16.79
C ASP A 43 -4.34 14.34 -16.49
N LEU A 44 -4.11 13.92 -15.24
CA LEU A 44 -2.92 13.15 -14.88
C LEU A 44 -3.03 11.71 -15.35
N VAL A 45 -4.21 11.09 -15.30
CA VAL A 45 -4.42 9.72 -15.76
C VAL A 45 -4.19 9.59 -17.27
N ALA A 46 -4.46 10.65 -18.05
CA ALA A 46 -4.22 10.66 -19.49
C ALA A 46 -2.73 10.76 -19.88
N LYS A 47 -1.85 11.15 -18.94
CA LYS A 47 -0.41 11.32 -19.22
C LYS A 47 0.34 10.00 -19.19
N PHE A 48 1.26 9.81 -20.14
CA PHE A 48 2.07 8.60 -20.25
C PHE A 48 2.97 8.39 -19.02
N GLU A 49 3.51 9.47 -18.46
CA GLU A 49 4.40 9.46 -17.31
C GLU A 49 3.72 8.83 -16.07
N THR A 50 2.42 9.04 -15.91
CA THR A 50 1.63 8.45 -14.82
C THR A 50 1.59 6.92 -14.92
N TRP A 51 1.45 6.38 -16.14
CA TRP A 51 1.46 4.93 -16.37
C TRP A 51 2.85 4.33 -16.22
N GLN A 52 3.89 5.05 -16.67
CA GLN A 52 5.27 4.63 -16.46
C GLN A 52 5.61 4.54 -14.96
N ALA A 53 5.20 5.55 -14.18
CA ALA A 53 5.38 5.55 -12.73
C ALA A 53 4.58 4.42 -12.07
N ALA A 54 3.31 4.23 -12.45
CA ALA A 54 2.47 3.15 -11.92
C ALA A 54 3.05 1.76 -12.21
N ALA A 55 3.52 1.50 -13.43
CA ALA A 55 4.17 0.24 -13.77
C ALA A 55 5.41 0.00 -12.91
N SER A 56 6.30 1.00 -12.83
CA SER A 56 7.51 0.94 -12.01
C SER A 56 7.20 0.64 -10.54
N GLN A 57 6.14 1.25 -10.01
CA GLN A 57 5.69 1.02 -8.64
C GLN A 57 5.22 -0.41 -8.42
N VAL A 58 4.48 -1.01 -9.35
CA VAL A 58 4.05 -2.42 -9.25
C VAL A 58 5.25 -3.37 -9.27
N PHE A 59 6.24 -3.12 -10.14
CA PHE A 59 7.47 -3.92 -10.18
C PHE A 59 8.25 -3.85 -8.86
N PHE A 60 8.31 -2.66 -8.26
CA PHE A 60 8.99 -2.45 -6.98
C PHE A 60 8.22 -3.06 -5.80
N SER A 61 6.90 -2.86 -5.73
CA SER A 61 6.05 -3.35 -4.64
C SER A 61 6.06 -4.88 -4.55
N LEU A 62 5.86 -5.56 -5.68
CA LEU A 62 5.86 -7.02 -5.74
C LEU A 62 7.27 -7.62 -5.79
N GLY A 63 8.30 -6.81 -6.02
CA GLY A 63 9.69 -7.25 -6.11
C GLY A 63 9.96 -8.26 -7.25
N LEU A 64 9.27 -8.10 -8.39
CA LEU A 64 9.26 -9.09 -9.47
C LEU A 64 10.65 -9.37 -10.08
N SER A 65 11.56 -8.39 -10.05
CA SER A 65 12.88 -8.49 -10.67
C SER A 65 13.99 -8.99 -9.72
N PHE A 66 13.69 -9.27 -8.44
CA PHE A 66 14.71 -9.56 -7.43
C PHE A 66 15.00 -11.06 -7.20
N GLY A 67 14.26 -11.96 -7.86
CA GLY A 67 14.48 -13.41 -7.76
C GLY A 67 14.08 -14.06 -6.42
N SER A 68 13.70 -13.27 -5.42
CA SER A 68 13.23 -13.76 -4.10
C SER A 68 11.98 -14.64 -4.23
N LEU A 69 10.98 -14.20 -5.00
CA LEU A 69 9.77 -14.97 -5.28
C LEU A 69 10.08 -16.29 -6.01
N MET A 70 11.06 -16.29 -6.92
CA MET A 70 11.50 -17.50 -7.60
C MET A 70 12.10 -18.50 -6.60
N ALA A 71 12.98 -18.04 -5.70
CA ALA A 71 13.55 -18.89 -4.66
C ALA A 71 12.48 -19.47 -3.71
N TYR A 72 11.47 -18.67 -3.33
CA TYR A 72 10.32 -19.16 -2.56
C TYR A 72 9.51 -20.21 -3.33
N SER A 73 9.25 -19.95 -4.61
CA SER A 73 8.50 -20.88 -5.46
C SER A 73 9.22 -22.22 -5.67
N ALA A 74 10.57 -22.22 -5.70
CA ALA A 74 11.37 -23.43 -5.83
C ALA A 74 11.23 -24.39 -4.62
N SER A 75 10.78 -23.89 -3.47
CA SER A 75 10.52 -24.68 -2.27
C SER A 75 9.07 -25.21 -2.19
N ASN A 76 8.21 -24.87 -3.15
CA ASN A 76 6.82 -25.34 -3.17
C ASN A 76 6.70 -26.76 -3.72
N LYS A 77 5.61 -27.45 -3.35
CA LYS A 77 5.25 -28.75 -3.92
C LYS A 77 4.94 -28.59 -5.42
N PHE A 78 5.29 -29.58 -6.24
CA PHE A 78 5.06 -29.56 -7.69
C PHE A 78 3.58 -29.37 -8.07
N ASN A 79 2.66 -30.02 -7.33
CA ASN A 79 1.21 -29.90 -7.55
C ASN A 79 0.55 -28.79 -6.70
N ASN A 80 1.27 -27.70 -6.44
CA ASN A 80 0.74 -26.56 -5.70
C ASN A 80 -0.07 -25.64 -6.63
N ASN A 81 -1.22 -25.15 -6.16
CA ASN A 81 -2.00 -24.18 -6.93
C ASN A 81 -1.35 -22.79 -6.86
N PHE A 82 -0.32 -22.60 -7.68
CA PHE A 82 0.45 -21.36 -7.78
C PHE A 82 -0.40 -20.18 -8.22
N PHE A 83 -1.31 -20.38 -9.19
CA PHE A 83 -2.18 -19.32 -9.69
C PHE A 83 -3.03 -18.70 -8.58
N ARG A 84 -3.65 -19.54 -7.73
CA ARG A 84 -4.40 -19.05 -6.57
C ARG A 84 -3.53 -18.26 -5.59
N GLN A 85 -2.30 -18.72 -5.32
CA GLN A 85 -1.39 -18.01 -4.41
C GLN A 85 -0.98 -16.65 -4.99
N MET A 86 -0.67 -16.61 -6.28
CA MET A 86 -0.35 -15.36 -6.99
C MET A 86 -1.50 -14.36 -6.89
N CYS A 87 -2.74 -14.78 -7.17
CA CYS A 87 -3.90 -13.90 -7.07
C CYS A 87 -4.09 -13.34 -5.65
N ILE A 88 -3.88 -14.16 -4.61
CA ILE A 88 -3.97 -13.72 -3.21
C ILE A 88 -2.88 -12.69 -2.91
N VAL A 89 -1.62 -12.97 -3.27
CA VAL A 89 -0.49 -12.09 -2.99
C VAL A 89 -0.67 -10.72 -3.66
N VAL A 90 -1.03 -10.69 -4.95
CA VAL A 90 -1.26 -9.44 -5.69
C VAL A 90 -2.43 -8.66 -5.10
N SER A 91 -3.54 -9.35 -4.76
CA SER A 91 -4.70 -8.69 -4.15
C SER A 91 -4.37 -8.09 -2.78
N CYS A 92 -3.61 -8.81 -1.96
CA CYS A 92 -3.13 -8.31 -0.67
C CYS A 92 -2.19 -7.12 -0.84
N ASP A 93 -1.24 -7.15 -1.77
CA ASP A 93 -0.32 -6.04 -2.05
C ASP A 93 -1.09 -4.76 -2.44
N CYS A 94 -2.02 -4.87 -3.39
CA CYS A 94 -2.87 -3.74 -3.79
C CYS A 94 -3.72 -3.21 -2.63
N PHE A 95 -4.37 -4.10 -1.87
CA PHE A 95 -5.18 -3.71 -0.72
C PHE A 95 -4.35 -2.98 0.33
N THR A 96 -3.17 -3.49 0.65
CA THR A 96 -2.25 -2.89 1.63
C THR A 96 -1.74 -1.54 1.16
N GLY A 97 -1.44 -1.39 -0.14
CA GLY A 97 -1.08 -0.10 -0.73
C GLY A 97 -2.19 0.94 -0.56
N ILE A 98 -3.45 0.56 -0.81
CA ILE A 98 -4.61 1.45 -0.61
C ILE A 98 -4.77 1.79 0.88
N PHE A 99 -4.72 0.79 1.75
CA PHE A 99 -4.90 0.94 3.19
C PHE A 99 -3.81 1.84 3.81
N ALA A 100 -2.55 1.68 3.39
CA ALA A 100 -1.47 2.55 3.79
C ALA A 100 -1.63 3.98 3.23
N GLY A 101 -2.13 4.11 1.99
CA GLY A 101 -2.48 5.41 1.40
C GLY A 101 -3.46 6.19 2.27
N PHE A 102 -4.53 5.55 2.74
CA PHE A 102 -5.48 6.17 3.68
C PHE A 102 -4.79 6.67 4.95
N ALA A 103 -3.93 5.85 5.57
CA ALA A 103 -3.21 6.22 6.78
C ALA A 103 -2.28 7.42 6.59
N VAL A 104 -1.56 7.47 5.45
CA VAL A 104 -0.62 8.56 5.16
C VAL A 104 -1.38 9.85 4.85
N PHE A 105 -2.36 9.81 3.96
CA PHE A 105 -3.08 11.00 3.54
C PHE A 105 -3.97 11.59 4.64
N SER A 106 -4.53 10.77 5.53
CA SER A 106 -5.25 11.27 6.70
C SER A 106 -4.33 12.02 7.66
N THR A 107 -3.10 11.55 7.87
CA THR A 107 -2.08 12.25 8.67
C THR A 107 -1.62 13.55 7.99
N ILE A 108 -1.39 13.54 6.68
CA ILE A 108 -1.02 14.76 5.93
C ILE A 108 -2.12 15.82 6.03
N GLY A 109 -3.40 15.43 5.91
CA GLY A 109 -4.52 16.36 6.04
C GLY A 109 -4.57 17.05 7.41
N PHE A 110 -4.28 16.32 8.49
CA PHE A 110 -4.13 16.89 9.82
C PHE A 110 -2.95 17.88 9.90
N LEU A 111 -1.77 17.49 9.39
CA LEU A 111 -0.58 18.35 9.42
C LEU A 111 -0.76 19.65 8.63
N ALA A 112 -1.43 19.58 7.49
CA ALA A 112 -1.77 20.73 6.67
C ALA A 112 -2.73 21.68 7.40
N ALA A 113 -3.77 21.13 8.05
CA ALA A 113 -4.72 21.90 8.85
C ALA A 113 -4.06 22.60 10.05
N GLU A 114 -3.10 21.95 10.71
CA GLU A 114 -2.31 22.56 11.80
C GLU A 114 -1.41 23.69 11.28
N SER A 115 -0.77 23.48 10.12
CA SER A 115 0.14 24.45 9.49
C SER A 115 -0.58 25.60 8.78
N LYS A 116 -1.92 25.58 8.71
CA LYS A 116 -2.77 26.47 7.88
C LYS A 116 -2.41 26.44 6.40
N GLU A 117 -1.88 25.32 5.91
CA GLU A 117 -1.55 25.12 4.50
C GLU A 117 -2.62 24.24 3.83
N THR A 118 -2.81 24.44 2.52
CA THR A 118 -3.65 23.53 1.73
C THR A 118 -2.91 22.22 1.49
N VAL A 119 -3.66 21.10 1.40
CA VAL A 119 -3.13 19.75 1.08
C VAL A 119 -2.69 19.65 -0.40
N ALA A 120 -2.15 20.72 -0.98
CA ALA A 120 -1.85 20.88 -2.40
C ALA A 120 -0.35 21.03 -2.67
#